data_AF-A0A0M0BTX3-F1
#
_entry.id   AF-A0A0M0BTX3-F1
#
_cell.length_a   1.000
_cell.length_b   1.000
_cell.length_c   1.000
_cell.angle_alpha   90.00
_cell.angle_beta   90.00
_cell.angle_gamma   90.00
#
_symmetry.space_group_name_H-M   'P 1'
#
loop_
_entity.id
_entity.type
_entity.pdbx_description
1 polymer ?
#
loop_
_entity_poly.entity_id
_entity_poly.type
_entity_poly.pdbx_seq_one_letter_code
_entity_poly.pdbx_strand_id
1 'polypeptide(L)'
;MTYCPKCGEKIPEDALFCSKCGAKTIKGVEANVPGPSDELKAALNKMSLELEKAFSVAAKEINAAFQTASENIQKSLKKEKIVCSSCGERNPNNAIFCYKCGKKIKTK
;
A
#
# COMPACT_ATOMS: atom_id res chain seq x y z
N MET A 1 36.75 25.73 26.48
CA MET A 1 35.59 24.83 26.78
C MET A 1 34.33 25.49 26.26
N THR A 2 33.32 24.71 25.86
CA THR A 2 32.05 25.23 25.32
C THR A 2 30.86 24.58 26.02
N TYR A 3 29.64 24.97 25.66
CA TYR A 3 28.40 24.43 26.21
C TYR A 3 27.61 23.66 25.15
N CYS A 4 27.00 22.54 25.54
CA CYS A 4 26.17 21.74 24.66
C CYS A 4 24.92 22.54 24.23
N PRO A 5 24.65 22.70 22.92
CA PRO A 5 23.51 23.50 22.43
C PRO A 5 22.14 22.87 22.75
N LYS A 6 22.10 21.58 23.09
CA LYS A 6 20.85 20.87 23.41
C LYS A 6 20.50 20.89 24.89
N CYS A 7 21.49 20.73 25.78
CA CYS A 7 21.23 20.52 27.21
C CYS A 7 22.05 21.42 28.15
N GLY A 8 22.86 22.34 27.60
CA GLY A 8 23.63 23.31 28.39
C GLY A 8 24.81 22.74 29.18
N GLU A 9 25.17 21.47 29.00
CA GLU A 9 26.28 20.85 29.73
C GLU A 9 27.64 21.42 29.28
N LYS A 10 28.57 21.58 30.21
CA LYS A 10 29.92 22.06 29.89
C LYS A 10 30.72 20.92 29.26
N ILE A 11 31.24 21.16 28.05
CA ILE A 11 31.93 20.16 27.23
C ILE A 11 33.29 20.69 26.71
N PRO A 12 34.24 19.80 26.39
CA PRO A 12 35.46 20.17 25.67
C PRO A 12 35.16 20.86 24.33
N GLU A 13 36.08 21.71 23.86
CA GLU A 13 35.91 22.45 22.58
C GLU A 13 35.98 21.53 21.36
N ASP A 14 36.69 20.41 21.47
CA ASP A 14 36.89 19.39 20.44
C ASP A 14 35.90 18.22 20.55
N ALA A 15 35.05 18.20 21.58
CA ALA A 15 34.07 17.13 21.77
C ALA A 15 33.10 17.08 20.59
N LEU A 16 32.99 15.92 19.94
CA LEU A 16 32.08 15.70 18.80
C LEU A 16 30.63 15.42 19.25
N PHE A 17 30.47 14.84 20.43
CA PHE A 17 29.18 14.53 21.04
C PHE A 17 29.15 14.97 22.51
N CYS A 18 27.99 15.38 22.99
CA CYS A 18 27.79 15.71 24.40
C CYS A 18 27.76 14.43 25.24
N SER A 19 28.63 14.33 26.24
CA SER A 19 28.71 13.18 27.16
C SER A 19 27.46 12.98 28.02
N LYS A 20 26.66 14.03 28.23
CA LYS A 20 25.43 13.95 29.05
C LYS A 20 24.19 13.56 28.26
N CYS A 21 23.99 14.13 27.07
CA CYS A 21 22.74 13.96 26.32
C CYS A 21 22.90 13.30 24.94
N GLY A 22 24.13 12.96 24.55
CA GLY A 22 24.45 12.31 23.27
C GLY A 22 24.26 13.19 22.02
N ALA A 23 23.91 14.46 22.19
CA ALA A 23 23.72 15.36 21.05
C ALA A 23 25.04 15.63 20.33
N LYS A 24 25.00 15.63 18.99
CA LYS A 24 26.10 16.09 18.15
C LYS A 24 26.38 17.56 18.47
N THR A 25 27.64 17.89 18.74
CA THR A 25 28.06 19.27 19.04
C THR A 25 28.27 20.04 17.74
N ILE A 26 28.59 21.34 17.84
CA ILE A 26 28.96 22.15 16.68
C ILE A 26 30.16 21.51 15.94
N LYS A 27 31.18 21.04 16.67
CA LYS A 27 32.32 20.32 16.08
C LYS A 27 31.95 18.99 15.45
N GLY A 28 31.07 18.21 16.07
CA GLY A 28 30.58 16.96 15.48
C GLY A 28 29.83 17.19 14.16
N VAL A 29 29.08 18.30 14.07
CA VAL A 29 28.38 18.72 12.85
C VAL A 29 29.37 19.19 11.78
N GLU A 30 30.31 20.08 12.12
CA GLU A 30 31.36 20.56 11.19
C GLU A 30 32.20 19.42 10.62
N ALA A 31 32.55 18.44 11.45
CA ALA A 31 33.32 17.25 11.06
C ALA A 31 32.46 16.17 10.36
N ASN A 32 31.15 16.40 10.23
CA ASN A 32 30.18 15.48 9.63
C ASN A 32 30.28 14.04 10.17
N VAL A 33 30.54 13.90 11.47
CA VAL A 33 30.73 12.58 12.09
C VAL A 33 29.37 11.91 12.24
N PRO A 34 29.17 10.69 11.73
CA PRO A 34 27.92 9.95 11.93
C PRO A 34 27.64 9.77 13.42
N GLY A 35 26.44 10.14 13.85
CA GLY A 35 25.97 9.88 15.20
C GLY A 35 24.99 8.71 15.21
N PRO A 36 24.78 8.04 16.35
CA PRO A 36 23.98 6.80 16.45
C PRO A 36 22.57 6.84 15.80
N SER A 37 21.96 8.03 15.74
CA SER A 37 20.65 8.23 15.11
C SER A 37 20.71 8.31 13.58
N ASP A 38 21.86 8.64 13.00
CA ASP A 38 22.09 8.74 11.56
C ASP A 38 22.13 7.33 10.94
N GLU A 39 22.78 6.35 11.58
CA GLU A 39 22.75 4.95 11.12
C GLU A 39 21.34 4.36 11.20
N LEU A 40 20.63 4.63 12.31
CA LEU A 40 19.25 4.15 12.47
C LEU A 40 18.32 4.72 11.39
N LYS A 41 18.44 6.02 11.08
CA LYS A 41 17.68 6.66 9.99
C LYS A 41 18.02 6.04 8.64
N ALA A 42 19.29 5.79 8.36
CA ALA A 42 19.71 5.15 7.11
C ALA A 42 19.10 3.74 6.98
N ALA A 43 19.11 2.96 8.06
CA ALA A 43 18.49 1.63 8.10
C ALA A 43 16.97 1.70 7.87
N LEU A 44 16.27 2.64 8.53
CA LEU A 44 14.84 2.85 8.35
C LEU A 44 14.49 3.27 6.91
N ASN A 45 15.25 4.19 6.33
CA ASN A 45 15.02 4.63 4.95
C ASN A 45 15.20 3.48 3.95
N LYS A 46 16.22 2.65 4.15
CA LYS A 46 16.44 1.44 3.34
C LYS A 46 15.27 0.47 3.48
N MET A 47 14.81 0.23 4.70
CA MET A 47 13.66 -0.63 4.95
C MET A 47 12.38 -0.10 4.29
N SER A 48 12.09 1.20 4.40
CA SER A 48 10.94 1.82 3.74
C SER A 48 10.97 1.64 2.23
N LEU A 49 12.13 1.82 1.60
CA LEU A 49 12.29 1.63 0.15
C LEU A 49 11.97 0.18 -0.27
N GLU A 50 12.47 -0.80 0.48
CA GLU A 50 12.23 -2.22 0.18
C GLU A 50 10.76 -2.60 0.40
N LEU A 51 10.13 -2.08 1.46
CA LEU A 51 8.69 -2.25 1.69
C LEU A 51 7.86 -1.64 0.56
N GLU A 52 8.16 -0.42 0.14
CA GLU A 52 7.43 0.26 -0.94
C GLU A 52 7.49 -0.54 -2.24
N LYS A 53 8.66 -1.08 -2.60
CA LYS A 53 8.80 -1.98 -3.75
C LYS A 53 7.93 -3.23 -3.62
N ALA A 54 7.97 -3.89 -2.46
CA ALA A 54 7.18 -5.09 -2.20
C ALA A 54 5.67 -4.82 -2.29
N PHE A 55 5.20 -3.73 -1.69
CA PHE A 55 3.80 -3.32 -1.75
C PHE A 55 3.37 -2.91 -3.16
N SER A 56 4.23 -2.25 -3.94
CA SER A 56 3.94 -1.88 -5.34
C SER A 56 3.68 -3.11 -6.21
N VAL A 57 4.47 -4.18 -6.03
CA VAL A 57 4.27 -5.44 -6.74
C VAL A 57 2.94 -6.08 -6.34
N ALA A 58 2.69 -6.23 -5.04
CA ALA A 58 1.44 -6.80 -4.55
C ALA A 58 0.20 -6.02 -5.03
N ALA A 59 0.28 -4.69 -5.01
CA ALA A 59 -0.81 -3.83 -5.50
C ALA A 59 -1.09 -4.04 -6.99
N LYS A 60 -0.04 -4.20 -7.83
CA LYS A 60 -0.21 -4.49 -9.26
C LYS A 60 -0.89 -5.84 -9.49
N GLU A 61 -0.52 -6.86 -8.74
CA GLU A 61 -1.11 -8.20 -8.86
C GLU A 61 -2.59 -8.21 -8.45
N ILE A 62 -2.92 -7.56 -7.32
CA ILE A 62 -4.31 -7.42 -6.86
C ILE A 62 -5.15 -6.67 -7.90
N ASN A 63 -4.62 -5.56 -8.43
CA ASN A 63 -5.31 -4.78 -9.46
C ASN A 63 -5.54 -5.57 -10.74
N ALA A 64 -4.53 -6.34 -11.21
CA ALA A 64 -4.66 -7.18 -12.39
C ALA A 64 -5.70 -8.30 -12.21
N ALA A 65 -5.72 -8.95 -11.04
CA ALA A 65 -6.72 -9.95 -10.70
C ALA A 65 -8.13 -9.36 -10.67
N PHE A 66 -8.30 -8.19 -10.07
CA PHE A 66 -9.58 -7.48 -10.02
C PHE A 66 -10.08 -7.05 -11.40
N GLN A 67 -9.19 -6.49 -12.24
CA GLN A 67 -9.54 -6.11 -13.62
C GLN A 67 -10.03 -7.33 -14.42
N THR A 68 -9.32 -8.45 -14.32
CA THR A 68 -9.71 -9.70 -14.98
C THR A 68 -11.10 -10.18 -14.53
N ALA A 69 -11.36 -10.16 -13.22
CA ALA A 69 -12.66 -10.53 -12.67
C ALA A 69 -13.78 -9.59 -13.16
N SER A 70 -13.52 -8.27 -13.17
CA SER A 70 -14.45 -7.25 -13.65
C SER A 70 -14.77 -7.44 -15.14
N GLU A 71 -13.78 -7.69 -15.98
CA GLU A 71 -13.97 -7.95 -17.40
C GLU A 71 -14.81 -9.20 -17.65
N ASN A 72 -14.61 -10.26 -16.88
CA ASN A 72 -15.39 -11.48 -16.97
C ASN A 72 -16.87 -11.25 -16.59
N ILE A 73 -17.12 -10.48 -15.53
CA ILE A 73 -18.48 -10.07 -15.15
C ILE A 73 -19.11 -9.24 -16.27
N GLN A 74 -18.40 -8.24 -16.81
CA GLN A 74 -18.90 -7.40 -17.90
C GLN A 74 -19.23 -8.22 -19.16
N LYS A 75 -18.37 -9.17 -19.56
CA LYS A 75 -18.63 -10.10 -20.67
C LYS A 75 -19.88 -10.93 -20.40
N SER A 76 -20.07 -11.41 -19.17
CA SER A 76 -21.28 -12.15 -18.78
C SER A 76 -22.54 -11.28 -18.82
N LEU A 77 -22.45 -10.00 -18.48
CA LEU A 77 -23.57 -9.06 -18.53
C LEU A 77 -23.97 -8.68 -19.97
N LYS A 78 -23.01 -8.67 -20.90
CA LYS A 78 -23.24 -8.41 -22.33
C LYS A 78 -23.82 -9.60 -23.10
N LYS A 79 -23.83 -10.81 -22.52
CA LYS A 79 -24.53 -11.95 -23.13
C LYS A 79 -26.02 -11.63 -23.25
N GLU A 80 -26.59 -12.04 -24.37
CA GLU A 80 -28.01 -11.91 -24.66
C GLU A 80 -28.84 -12.48 -23.50
N LYS A 81 -29.97 -11.83 -23.22
CA LYS A 81 -30.88 -12.21 -22.13
C LYS A 81 -32.22 -12.60 -22.73
N ILE A 82 -32.82 -13.64 -22.17
CA ILE A 82 -34.16 -14.09 -22.53
C ILE A 82 -35.17 -13.57 -21.50
N VAL A 83 -36.29 -13.02 -21.97
CA VAL A 83 -37.38 -12.53 -21.11
C VAL A 83 -38.32 -13.68 -20.77
N CYS A 84 -38.60 -13.88 -19.48
CA CYS A 84 -39.56 -14.88 -19.03
C CYS A 84 -40.98 -14.50 -19.48
N SER A 85 -41.61 -15.35 -20.28
CA SER A 85 -42.97 -15.13 -20.79
C SER A 85 -44.07 -15.15 -19.72
N SER A 86 -43.77 -15.54 -18.48
CA SER A 86 -44.76 -15.61 -17.39
C SER A 86 -44.64 -14.54 -16.32
N CYS A 87 -43.47 -13.94 -16.12
CA CYS A 87 -43.28 -12.89 -15.11
C CYS A 87 -42.48 -11.67 -15.59
N GLY A 88 -41.99 -11.67 -16.83
CA GLY A 88 -41.26 -10.56 -17.43
C GLY A 88 -39.78 -10.44 -17.04
N GLU A 89 -39.25 -11.33 -16.18
CA GLU A 89 -37.85 -11.24 -15.72
C GLU A 89 -36.83 -11.51 -16.84
N ARG A 90 -35.68 -10.83 -16.83
CA ARG A 90 -34.59 -11.06 -17.79
C ARG A 90 -33.61 -12.10 -17.25
N ASN A 91 -33.57 -13.25 -17.90
CA ASN A 91 -32.74 -14.38 -17.51
C ASN A 91 -31.56 -14.54 -18.49
N PRO A 92 -30.46 -15.22 -18.09
CA PRO A 92 -29.41 -15.61 -19.04
C PRO A 92 -30.00 -16.39 -20.23
N ASN A 93 -29.49 -16.21 -21.47
CA ASN A 93 -30.04 -16.89 -22.65
C ASN A 93 -30.07 -18.43 -22.53
N ASN A 94 -29.16 -19.01 -21.75
CA ASN A 94 -29.09 -20.45 -21.49
C ASN A 94 -29.92 -20.92 -20.29
N ALA A 95 -30.76 -20.05 -19.70
CA ALA A 95 -31.59 -20.42 -18.56
C ALA A 95 -32.73 -21.36 -18.97
N ILE A 96 -32.80 -22.53 -18.33
CA ILE A 96 -33.88 -23.52 -18.53
C ILE A 96 -35.13 -23.14 -17.72
N PHE A 97 -34.94 -22.53 -16.55
CA PHE A 97 -36.00 -22.05 -15.66
C PHE A 97 -35.76 -20.59 -15.31
N CYS A 98 -36.83 -19.83 -15.08
CA CYS A 98 -36.72 -18.45 -14.63
C CYS A 98 -36.26 -18.42 -13.17
N TYR A 99 -35.19 -17.67 -12.85
CA TYR A 99 -34.66 -17.58 -11.49
C TYR A 99 -35.61 -16.87 -10.51
N LYS A 100 -36.56 -16.07 -11.03
CA LYS A 100 -37.52 -15.31 -10.22
C LYS A 100 -38.83 -16.05 -9.96
N CYS A 101 -39.40 -16.71 -10.96
CA CYS A 101 -40.72 -17.36 -10.83
C CYS A 101 -40.69 -18.89 -10.98
N GLY A 102 -39.53 -19.50 -11.24
CA GLY A 102 -39.34 -20.95 -11.35
C GLY A 102 -39.91 -21.60 -12.62
N LYS A 103 -40.67 -20.86 -13.45
CA LYS A 103 -41.28 -21.45 -14.65
C LYS A 103 -40.24 -21.76 -15.72
N LYS A 104 -40.45 -22.87 -16.44
CA LYS A 104 -39.61 -23.27 -17.58
C LYS A 104 -39.62 -22.18 -18.66
N ILE A 105 -38.44 -21.75 -19.08
CA ILE A 105 -38.26 -20.80 -20.18
C ILE A 105 -38.34 -21.60 -21.48
N LYS A 106 -39.23 -21.17 -22.38
CA LYS A 106 -39.33 -21.76 -23.72
C LYS A 106 -38.27 -21.08 -24.60
N THR A 107 -37.21 -21.80 -24.92
CA THR A 107 -36.27 -21.42 -25.98
C THR A 107 -37.00 -21.50 -27.33
N LYS A 108 -36.84 -20.48 -28.17
CA LYS A 108 -37.25 -20.57 -29.59
C LYS A 108 -36.28 -21.45 -30.35
#